data_AF-A0A919ACI4-F1
#
_entry.id   AF-A0A919ACI4-F1
#
_cell.length_a   1.000
_cell.length_b   1.000
_cell.length_c   1.000
_cell.angle_alpha   90.00
_cell.angle_beta   90.00
_cell.angle_gamma   90.00
#
_symmetry.space_group_name_H-M   'P 1'
#
loop_
_entity.id
_entity.type
_entity.pdbx_description
1 polymer ?
#
loop_
_entity_poly.entity_id
_entity_poly.type
_entity_poly.pdbx_seq_one_letter_code
_entity_poly.pdbx_strand_id
1 'polypeptide(L)'
;MSEPPFLRLPVDPDEGFPQSFRLSFEGRSYVFGLQVTIAEEALPDASAPAGLGTVLELPGDGAFLVVSVVREGTAEGVTLLRRKVIPGLVYRAGELALVFRTVRIALGNLNGAGRWGSEVVAGVALA
;
A
#
# COMPACT_ATOMS: atom_id res chain seq x y z
N MET A 1 -23.29 -14.53 5.19
CA MET A 1 -23.24 -13.12 4.73
C MET A 1 -22.11 -13.06 3.71
N SER A 2 -22.39 -12.73 2.44
CA SER A 2 -21.33 -12.57 1.43
C SER A 2 -20.52 -11.31 1.75
N GLU A 3 -19.19 -11.36 1.65
CA GLU A 3 -18.38 -10.15 1.71
C GLU A 3 -18.86 -9.15 0.64
N PRO A 4 -18.96 -7.85 0.96
CA PRO A 4 -19.23 -6.84 -0.06
C PRO A 4 -18.14 -6.89 -1.15
N PRO A 5 -18.48 -6.72 -2.45
CA PRO A 5 -17.49 -6.78 -3.52
C PRO A 5 -16.52 -5.60 -3.39
N PHE A 6 -15.27 -5.89 -3.05
CA PHE A 6 -14.20 -4.90 -3.02
C PHE A 6 -13.82 -4.50 -4.44
N LEU A 7 -13.89 -3.20 -4.75
CA LEU A 7 -13.36 -2.62 -5.97
C LEU A 7 -11.85 -2.53 -5.89
N ARG A 8 -11.15 -2.79 -6.99
CA ARG A 8 -9.69 -2.73 -7.02
C ARG A 8 -9.18 -1.31 -6.83
N LEU A 9 -8.25 -1.12 -5.89
CA LEU A 9 -7.52 0.15 -5.76
C LEU A 9 -6.50 0.28 -6.90
N PRO A 10 -6.29 1.51 -7.43
CA PRO A 10 -5.38 1.77 -8.55
C PRO A 10 -3.92 1.82 -8.09
N VAL A 11 -3.45 0.74 -7.46
CA VAL A 11 -2.04 0.60 -7.07
C VAL A 11 -1.26 0.12 -8.28
N ASP A 12 -0.33 0.96 -8.77
CA ASP A 12 0.63 0.58 -9.80
C ASP A 12 2.02 0.41 -9.17
N PRO A 13 2.48 -0.84 -8.94
CA PRO A 13 3.77 -1.09 -8.31
C PRO A 13 4.97 -0.61 -9.15
N ASP A 14 4.81 -0.42 -10.46
CA ASP A 14 5.88 0.06 -11.34
C ASP A 14 6.20 1.55 -11.09
N GLU A 15 5.29 2.32 -10.51
CA GLU A 15 5.54 3.72 -10.10
C GLU A 15 6.50 3.82 -8.90
N GLY A 16 6.69 2.73 -8.16
CA GLY A 16 7.54 2.67 -6.98
C GLY A 16 6.86 3.10 -5.67
N PHE A 17 7.57 2.91 -4.57
CA PHE A 17 7.12 3.25 -3.22
C PHE A 17 8.10 4.25 -2.58
N PRO A 18 7.64 5.32 -1.91
CA PRO A 18 6.25 5.59 -1.57
C PRO A 18 5.38 5.95 -2.78
N GLN A 19 4.12 5.50 -2.75
CA GLN A 19 3.11 5.82 -3.76
C GLN A 19 1.97 6.58 -3.10
N SER A 20 1.40 7.55 -3.82
CA SER A 20 0.21 8.28 -3.38
C SER A 20 -0.74 8.45 -4.55
N PHE A 21 -2.03 8.24 -4.31
CA PHE A 21 -3.06 8.45 -5.33
C PHE A 21 -4.35 8.99 -4.71
N ARG A 22 -5.10 9.74 -5.52
CA ARG A 22 -6.40 10.28 -5.15
C ARG A 22 -7.51 9.38 -5.69
N LEU A 23 -8.50 9.09 -4.87
CA LEU A 23 -9.69 8.31 -5.24
C LEU A 23 -10.95 9.07 -4.85
N SER A 24 -11.83 9.29 -5.80
CA SER A 24 -13.20 9.72 -5.52
C SER A 24 -14.09 8.48 -5.34
N PHE A 25 -14.74 8.38 -4.19
CA PHE A 25 -15.59 7.25 -3.83
C PHE A 25 -16.81 7.77 -3.07
N GLU A 26 -18.03 7.40 -3.51
CA GLU A 26 -19.30 7.88 -2.94
C GLU A 26 -19.35 9.41 -2.73
N GLY A 27 -18.93 10.18 -3.74
CA GLY A 27 -18.97 11.65 -3.70
C GLY A 27 -17.96 12.32 -2.77
N ARG A 28 -17.02 11.56 -2.20
CA ARG A 28 -15.93 12.08 -1.36
C ARG A 28 -14.59 11.78 -2.00
N SER A 29 -13.61 12.64 -1.75
CA SER A 29 -12.25 12.45 -2.24
C SER A 29 -11.32 12.03 -1.11
N TYR A 30 -10.52 11.02 -1.39
CA TYR A 30 -9.57 10.43 -0.47
C TYR A 30 -8.18 10.41 -1.10
N VAL A 31 -7.15 10.69 -0.31
CA VAL A 31 -5.76 10.50 -0.67
C VAL A 31 -5.24 9.28 0.07
N PHE A 32 -4.78 8.29 -0.70
CA PHE A 32 -4.16 7.09 -0.20
C PHE A 32 -2.65 7.26 -0.27
N GLY A 33 -1.94 6.92 0.80
CA GLY A 33 -0.50 6.81 0.82
C GLY A 33 -0.08 5.38 1.11
N LEU A 34 0.89 4.87 0.35
CA LEU A 34 1.49 3.56 0.51
C LEU A 34 2.99 3.75 0.73
N GLN A 35 3.48 3.37 1.90
CA GLN A 35 4.89 3.50 2.25
C GLN A 35 5.44 2.18 2.75
N VAL A 36 6.51 1.69 2.13
CA VAL A 36 7.23 0.52 2.60
C VAL A 36 8.23 0.96 3.65
N THR A 37 8.34 0.20 4.73
CA THR A 37 9.34 0.41 5.79
C THR A 37 10.05 -0.91 6.03
N ILE A 38 11.37 -0.88 6.00
CA ILE A 38 12.24 -2.03 6.20
C ILE A 38 13.30 -1.62 7.21
N ALA A 39 13.47 -2.42 8.26
CA ALA A 39 14.58 -2.27 9.20
C ALA A 39 15.91 -2.54 8.49
N GLU A 40 16.98 -1.84 8.86
CA GLU A 40 18.27 -1.96 8.17
C GLU A 40 18.81 -3.40 8.21
N GLU A 41 18.66 -4.05 9.36
CA GLU A 41 19.00 -5.46 9.58
C GLU A 41 18.17 -6.46 8.76
N ALA A 42 17.01 -6.03 8.24
CA ALA A 42 16.12 -6.82 7.41
C ALA A 42 16.32 -6.54 5.91
N LEU A 43 17.14 -5.53 5.56
CA LEU A 43 17.50 -5.31 4.16
C LEU A 43 18.37 -6.48 3.69
N PRO A 44 18.00 -7.14 2.58
CA PRO A 44 18.90 -8.08 1.92
C PRO A 44 20.21 -7.37 1.59
N ASP A 45 21.32 -8.11 1.55
CA ASP A 45 22.59 -7.57 1.08
C ASP A 45 22.46 -7.14 -0.40
N ALA A 46 22.11 -5.87 -0.60
CA ALA A 46 21.85 -5.24 -1.88
C ALA A 46 23.08 -4.52 -2.42
N SER A 47 24.29 -4.92 -1.98
CA SER A 47 25.55 -4.33 -2.41
C SER A 47 25.84 -4.50 -3.91
N ALA A 48 25.07 -5.32 -4.63
CA ALA A 48 25.14 -5.49 -6.08
C ALA A 48 23.81 -5.13 -6.78
N PRO A 49 23.84 -4.58 -8.01
CA PRO A 49 22.64 -4.26 -8.79
C PRO A 49 21.65 -5.42 -8.97
N ALA A 50 22.14 -6.67 -8.98
CA ALA A 50 21.30 -7.86 -9.03
C ALA A 50 20.38 -7.99 -7.80
N GLY A 51 20.79 -7.46 -6.65
CA GLY A 51 20.00 -7.44 -5.42
C GLY A 51 18.73 -6.61 -5.53
N LEU A 52 18.66 -5.63 -6.45
CA LEU A 52 17.47 -4.80 -6.66
C LEU A 52 16.26 -5.60 -7.18
N GLY A 53 16.49 -6.75 -7.83
CA GLY A 53 15.43 -7.67 -8.23
C GLY A 53 14.87 -8.52 -7.09
N THR A 54 15.41 -8.42 -5.87
CA THR A 54 14.93 -9.20 -4.73
C THR A 54 13.53 -8.74 -4.34
N VAL A 55 12.57 -9.67 -4.32
CA VAL A 55 11.17 -9.40 -3.96
C VAL A 55 10.92 -9.85 -2.52
N LEU A 56 10.46 -8.92 -1.70
CA LEU A 56 10.05 -9.16 -0.33
C LEU A 56 8.54 -9.34 -0.24
N GLU A 57 8.08 -10.38 0.46
CA GLU A 57 6.68 -10.52 0.85
C GLU A 57 6.44 -9.74 2.15
N LEU A 58 5.37 -8.94 2.20
CA LEU A 58 5.08 -8.09 3.36
C LEU A 58 3.74 -8.45 4.02
N PRO A 59 3.67 -8.42 5.36
CA PRO A 59 4.77 -8.15 6.28
C PRO A 59 5.77 -9.31 6.38
N GLY A 60 7.02 -8.98 6.63
CA GLY A 60 8.09 -9.91 7.00
C GLY A 60 8.82 -9.40 8.26
N ASP A 61 9.86 -10.10 8.70
CA ASP A 61 10.64 -9.70 9.87
C ASP A 61 11.30 -8.34 9.62
N GLY A 62 10.86 -7.32 10.35
CA GLY A 62 11.35 -5.94 10.20
C GLY A 62 10.85 -5.20 8.95
N ALA A 63 10.03 -5.81 8.09
CA ALA A 63 9.56 -5.21 6.84
C ALA A 63 8.03 -5.16 6.77
N PHE A 64 7.44 -4.01 6.44
CA PHE A 64 5.99 -3.86 6.33
C PHE A 64 5.58 -2.73 5.39
N LEU A 65 4.40 -2.87 4.80
CA LEU A 65 3.71 -1.79 4.10
C LEU A 65 2.85 -1.02 5.11
N VAL A 66 2.90 0.31 5.06
CA VAL A 66 2.02 1.21 5.79
C VAL A 66 1.04 1.83 4.80
N VAL A 67 -0.24 1.72 5.10
CA VAL A 67 -1.29 2.47 4.40
C VAL A 67 -1.69 3.68 5.23
N SER A 68 -1.81 4.84 4.59
CA SER A 68 -2.51 6.01 5.11
C SER A 68 -3.71 6.35 4.24
N VAL A 69 -4.78 6.82 4.86
CA VAL A 69 -5.95 7.34 4.16
C VAL A 69 -6.32 8.67 4.78
N VAL A 70 -6.36 9.69 3.94
CA VAL A 70 -6.79 11.04 4.29
C VAL A 70 -8.04 11.37 3.48
N ARG A 71 -9.11 11.77 4.14
CA ARG A 71 -10.28 12.33 3.46
C ARG A 71 -10.06 13.82 3.24
N GLU A 72 -10.17 14.27 2.00
CA GLU A 72 -10.06 15.70 1.68
C GLU A 72 -11.26 16.48 2.26
N GLY A 73 -11.00 17.73 2.66
CA GLY A 73 -11.98 18.65 3.23
C GLY A 73 -11.68 20.09 2.81
N THR A 74 -12.44 21.05 3.34
CA THR A 74 -12.37 22.47 2.95
C THR A 74 -11.16 23.24 3.49
N ALA A 75 -10.42 22.66 4.44
CA ALA A 75 -9.19 23.24 5.00
C ALA A 75 -8.03 22.26 4.85
N GLU A 76 -7.83 21.41 5.86
CA GLU A 76 -6.87 20.32 5.83
C GLU A 76 -7.61 18.98 5.79
N GLY A 77 -6.99 17.99 5.13
CA GLY A 77 -7.55 16.65 5.06
C GLY A 77 -7.60 15.97 6.44
N VAL A 78 -8.61 15.15 6.68
CA VAL A 78 -8.75 14.37 7.92
C VAL A 78 -8.09 13.01 7.73
N THR A 79 -7.06 12.70 8.52
CA THR A 79 -6.47 11.36 8.53
C THR A 79 -7.47 10.37 9.14
N LEU A 80 -7.95 9.42 8.32
CA LEU A 80 -8.91 8.39 8.73
C LEU A 80 -8.21 7.11 9.17
N LEU A 81 -7.05 6.81 8.60
CA LEU A 81 -6.30 5.60 8.87
C LEU A 81 -4.80 5.85 8.67
N ARG A 82 -3.99 5.27 9.56
CA ARG A 82 -2.57 5.00 9.33
C ARG A 82 -2.18 3.71 10.04
N ARG A 83 -1.93 2.64 9.30
CA ARG A 83 -1.69 1.30 9.88
C ARG A 83 -0.72 0.48 9.03
N LYS A 84 -0.02 -0.43 9.69
CA LYS A 84 0.70 -1.52 9.02
C LYS A 84 -0.32 -2.46 8.37
N VAL A 85 -0.04 -2.86 7.14
CA VAL A 85 -0.85 -3.77 6.35
C VAL A 85 -0.50 -5.22 6.70
N ILE A 86 -1.54 -6.00 6.95
CA ILE A 86 -1.57 -7.44 7.16
C ILE A 86 -2.49 -8.00 6.07
N PRO A 87 -1.98 -8.78 5.11
CA PRO A 87 -2.80 -9.35 4.05
C PRO A 87 -4.01 -10.13 4.59
N GLY A 88 -5.16 -9.97 3.94
CA GLY A 88 -6.43 -10.58 4.32
C GLY A 88 -7.19 -9.88 5.44
N LEU A 89 -6.57 -8.94 6.17
CA LEU A 89 -7.27 -8.15 7.18
C LEU A 89 -8.07 -7.01 6.55
N VAL A 90 -9.32 -6.84 6.97
CA VAL A 90 -10.16 -5.70 6.59
C VAL A 90 -9.93 -4.53 7.54
N TYR A 91 -9.53 -3.39 6.98
CA TYR A 91 -9.34 -2.13 7.70
C TYR A 91 -10.52 -1.20 7.49
N ARG A 92 -10.96 -0.52 8.54
CA ARG A 92 -11.94 0.57 8.43
C ARG A 92 -11.24 1.92 8.45
N ALA A 93 -11.58 2.78 7.49
CA ALA A 93 -11.08 4.14 7.35
C ALA A 93 -12.26 5.09 7.10
N GLY A 94 -12.87 5.58 8.18
CA GLY A 94 -14.16 6.27 8.10
C GLY A 94 -15.23 5.35 7.51
N GLU A 95 -15.73 5.71 6.33
CA GLU A 95 -16.77 4.97 5.61
C GLU A 95 -16.21 3.89 4.67
N LEU A 96 -14.88 3.82 4.53
CA LEU A 96 -14.22 2.86 3.66
C LEU A 96 -13.85 1.58 4.43
N ALA A 97 -14.05 0.45 3.77
CA ALA A 97 -13.42 -0.82 4.11
C ALA A 97 -12.29 -1.09 3.11
N LEU A 98 -11.10 -1.47 3.59
CA LEU A 98 -9.94 -1.76 2.76
C LEU A 98 -9.44 -3.17 3.03
N VAL A 99 -9.02 -3.87 1.99
CA VAL A 99 -8.35 -5.16 2.12
C VAL A 99 -7.13 -5.19 1.20
N PHE A 100 -6.02 -5.68 1.71
CA PHE A 100 -4.83 -5.98 0.90
C PHE A 100 -4.75 -7.50 0.79
N ARG A 101 -4.67 -8.02 -0.43
CA ARG A 101 -4.63 -9.46 -0.71
C ARG A 101 -3.21 -9.94 -0.96
N THR A 102 -2.45 -9.15 -1.71
CA THR A 102 -1.05 -9.42 -2.05
C THR A 102 -0.23 -8.18 -1.76
N VAL A 103 0.92 -8.34 -1.11
CA VAL A 103 1.92 -7.28 -0.95
C VAL A 103 3.31 -7.89 -1.15
N ARG A 104 3.86 -7.71 -2.34
CA ARG A 104 5.19 -8.16 -2.75
C ARG A 104 5.94 -6.96 -3.31
N ILE A 105 7.10 -6.64 -2.76
CA ILE A 105 7.85 -5.43 -3.12
C ILE A 105 9.27 -5.82 -3.51
N ALA A 106 9.64 -5.54 -4.76
CA ALA A 106 11.01 -5.60 -5.21
C ALA A 106 11.82 -4.43 -4.62
N LEU A 107 13.05 -4.68 -4.19
CA LEU A 107 13.93 -3.63 -3.65
C LEU A 107 14.14 -2.47 -4.65
N GLY A 108 14.20 -2.77 -5.95
CA GLY A 108 14.32 -1.77 -7.02
C GLY A 108 13.11 -0.84 -7.16
N ASN A 109 11.96 -1.20 -6.56
CA ASN A 109 10.80 -0.31 -6.47
C ASN A 109 10.78 0.55 -5.20
N LEU A 110 11.80 0.45 -4.32
CA LEU A 110 11.95 1.36 -3.19
C LEU A 110 12.61 2.66 -3.66
N ASN A 111 11.91 3.77 -3.48
CA ASN A 111 12.31 5.12 -3.89
C ASN A 111 12.62 5.27 -5.40
N GLY A 112 12.02 4.42 -6.25
CA GLY A 112 12.24 4.44 -7.68
C GLY A 112 11.17 3.67 -8.46
N ALA A 113 10.94 4.10 -9.70
CA ALA A 113 10.04 3.44 -10.63
C ALA A 113 10.76 2.34 -11.44
N GLY A 114 10.01 1.33 -11.90
CA GLY A 114 10.51 0.30 -12.80
C GLY A 114 9.81 -1.05 -12.66
N ARG A 115 9.98 -1.90 -13.68
CA ARG A 115 9.43 -3.26 -13.73
C ARG A 115 10.35 -4.26 -13.03
N TRP A 116 10.34 -4.24 -11.70
CA TRP A 116 11.17 -5.14 -10.88
C TRP A 116 10.42 -6.35 -10.33
N GLY A 117 9.12 -6.46 -10.62
CA GLY A 117 8.28 -7.59 -10.20
C GLY A 117 7.54 -7.37 -8.87
N SER A 118 7.38 -6.11 -8.44
CA SER A 118 6.48 -5.77 -7.34
C SER A 118 5.01 -6.05 -7.71
N GLU A 119 4.22 -6.47 -6.72
CA GLU A 119 2.79 -6.72 -6.85
C GLU A 119 2.07 -6.28 -5.58
N VAL A 120 1.11 -5.37 -5.71
CA VAL A 120 0.20 -5.00 -4.63
C VAL A 120 -1.23 -5.10 -5.14
N VAL A 121 -1.99 -6.02 -4.54
CA VAL A 121 -3.41 -6.20 -4.85
C VAL A 121 -4.21 -5.73 -3.65
N ALA A 122 -4.87 -4.59 -3.80
CA ALA A 122 -5.69 -4.00 -2.75
C ALA A 122 -7.09 -3.66 -3.27
N GLY A 123 -8.06 -3.66 -2.37
CA GLY A 123 -9.45 -3.36 -2.67
C GLY A 123 -10.08 -2.43 -1.65
N VAL A 124 -11.13 -1.74 -2.10
CA VAL A 124 -11.94 -0.80 -1.33
C VAL A 124 -13.43 -1.11 -1.49
N ALA A 125 -14.18 -0.99 -0.40
CA ALA A 125 -15.63 -1.10 -0.37
C ALA A 125 -16.20 -0.08 0.62
N LEU A 126 -17.53 0.02 0.69
CA LEU A 126 -18.21 0.70 1.80
C LEU A 126 -18.24 -0.21 3.03
N ALA A 127 -17.94 0.38 4.19
CA ALA A 127 -17.86 -0.30 5.50
C ALA A 127 -19.20 -0.42 6.22
#